data_AF-A0A348WCK7-F1
#
_entry.id   AF-A0A348WCK7-F1
#
_cell.length_a   1.000
_cell.length_b   1.000
_cell.length_c   1.000
_cell.angle_alpha   90.00
_cell.angle_beta   90.00
_cell.angle_gamma   90.00
#
_symmetry.space_group_name_H-M   'P 1'
#
loop_
_entity.id
_entity.type
_entity.pdbx_description
1 polymer ?
#
loop_
_entity_poly.entity_id
_entity_poly.type
_entity_poly.pdbx_seq_one_letter_code
_entity_poly.pdbx_strand_id
1 'polypeptide(L)'
;DARFPGLEEVEMAHTWSGFVCLSRNAAPGFGQLAENVWGAVCQNAVGVTKGTFGGTLAAEMALGEDNALIADMQSLGAPTPLPPRPFLDLGVRTRFQWELWRNRHEA
;
A
#
# COMPACT_ATOMS: atom_id res chain seq x y z
N ASP A 1 16.96 -19.59 -7.44
CA ASP A 1 17.29 -20.90 -8.03
C ASP A 1 16.12 -21.76 -8.48
N ALA A 2 15.17 -22.17 -7.64
CA ALA A 2 14.11 -23.10 -8.08
C ALA A 2 13.09 -22.55 -9.12
N ARG A 3 12.85 -21.23 -9.17
CA ARG A 3 11.88 -20.62 -10.10
C ARG A 3 12.46 -20.31 -11.47
N PHE A 4 13.75 -19.98 -11.54
CA PHE A 4 14.46 -19.57 -12.76
C PHE A 4 15.89 -20.15 -12.78
N PRO A 5 16.04 -21.47 -12.99
CA PRO A 5 17.34 -22.14 -12.90
C PRO A 5 18.35 -21.69 -13.98
N GLY A 6 17.88 -21.14 -15.10
CA GLY A 6 18.76 -20.60 -16.15
C GLY A 6 19.42 -19.26 -15.80
N LEU A 7 19.19 -18.70 -14.61
CA LEU A 7 19.72 -17.42 -14.17
C LEU A 7 20.67 -17.54 -12.97
N GLU A 8 21.19 -18.74 -12.69
CA GLU A 8 22.09 -19.01 -11.54
C GLU A 8 23.34 -18.12 -11.54
N GLU A 9 23.88 -17.76 -12.71
CA GLU A 9 25.07 -16.91 -12.86
C GLU A 9 24.76 -15.41 -12.96
N VAL A 10 23.47 -15.02 -12.92
CA VAL A 10 23.08 -13.61 -13.06
C VAL A 10 23.06 -12.91 -11.70
N GLU A 11 24.03 -12.03 -11.48
CA GLU A 11 24.12 -11.23 -10.26
C GLU A 11 23.25 -9.97 -10.29
N MET A 12 22.81 -9.51 -9.12
CA MET A 12 22.08 -8.24 -8.98
C MET A 12 23.03 -7.05 -9.13
N ALA A 13 22.93 -6.32 -10.24
CA ALA A 13 23.75 -5.12 -10.47
C ALA A 13 23.40 -3.96 -9.52
N HIS A 14 22.11 -3.83 -9.15
CA HIS A 14 21.60 -2.74 -8.31
C HIS A 14 20.46 -3.23 -7.41
N THR A 15 20.38 -2.67 -6.19
CA THR A 15 19.28 -2.88 -5.26
C THR A 15 18.92 -1.59 -4.55
N TRP A 16 17.67 -1.45 -4.15
CA TRP A 16 17.21 -0.33 -3.34
C TRP A 16 16.12 -0.81 -2.38
N SER A 17 15.90 -0.05 -1.32
CA SER A 17 14.82 -0.26 -0.37
C SER A 17 14.09 1.05 -0.10
N GLY A 18 12.83 0.92 0.28
CA GLY A 18 11.99 2.06 0.59
C GLY A 18 10.75 1.63 1.36
N PHE A 19 9.90 2.60 1.63
CA PHE A 19 8.71 2.39 2.43
C PHE A 19 7.48 2.34 1.53
N VAL A 20 6.60 1.39 1.83
CA VAL A 20 5.29 1.30 1.22
C VAL A 20 4.25 1.46 2.31
N CYS A 21 3.27 2.33 2.07
CA CYS A 21 2.10 2.45 2.92
C CYS A 21 1.10 1.35 2.59
N LEU A 22 0.75 0.53 3.58
CA LEU A 22 -0.20 -0.58 3.47
C LEU A 22 -1.32 -0.44 4.49
N SER A 23 -2.53 -0.86 4.11
CA SER A 23 -3.67 -1.05 5.01
C SER A 23 -3.95 -2.54 5.20
N ARG A 24 -4.52 -2.91 6.36
CA ARG A 24 -4.78 -4.32 6.69
C ARG A 24 -5.79 -4.97 5.74
N ASN A 25 -6.76 -4.20 5.25
CA ASN A 25 -7.82 -4.64 4.33
C ASN A 25 -7.53 -4.29 2.87
N ALA A 26 -6.32 -3.83 2.54
CA ALA A 26 -5.93 -3.37 1.20
C ALA A 26 -6.79 -2.24 0.60
N ALA A 27 -7.62 -1.58 1.43
CA ALA A 27 -8.36 -0.39 1.04
C ALA A 27 -7.41 0.83 0.93
N PRO A 28 -7.64 1.73 -0.04
CA PRO A 28 -6.88 2.97 -0.13
C PRO A 28 -7.33 3.97 0.95
N GLY A 29 -6.47 4.94 1.27
CA GLY A 29 -6.90 6.15 1.98
C GLY A 29 -7.31 7.19 0.94
N PHE A 30 -8.60 7.28 0.63
CA PHE A 30 -9.12 8.16 -0.41
C PHE A 30 -10.34 8.96 0.04
N GLY A 31 -10.41 10.23 -0.36
CA GLY A 31 -11.56 11.11 -0.12
C GLY A 31 -11.22 12.35 0.71
N GLN A 32 -12.25 13.10 1.12
CA GLN A 32 -12.09 14.26 1.99
C GLN A 32 -11.78 13.82 3.43
N LEU A 33 -10.61 14.20 3.93
CA LEU A 33 -10.11 13.83 5.26
C LEU A 33 -10.47 14.86 6.33
N ALA A 34 -10.59 16.13 5.94
CA ALA A 34 -11.01 17.24 6.77
C ALA A 34 -11.54 18.39 5.89
N GLU A 35 -12.01 19.47 6.51
CA GLU A 35 -12.36 20.69 5.78
C GLU A 35 -11.16 21.15 4.93
N ASN A 36 -11.38 21.30 3.62
CA ASN A 36 -10.35 21.65 2.64
C ASN A 36 -9.12 20.71 2.57
N VAL A 37 -9.25 19.44 2.99
CA VAL A 37 -8.18 18.44 2.91
C VAL A 37 -8.67 17.17 2.21
N TRP A 38 -8.03 16.81 1.09
CA TRP A 38 -8.30 15.59 0.33
C TRP A 38 -7.10 14.64 0.34
N GLY A 39 -7.37 13.36 0.48
CA GLY A 39 -6.36 12.30 0.54
C GLY A 39 -6.41 11.40 -0.69
N ALA A 40 -5.23 11.08 -1.20
CA ALA A 40 -4.99 9.95 -2.09
C ALA A 40 -3.71 9.24 -1.63
N VAL A 41 -3.86 8.37 -0.63
CA VAL A 41 -2.76 7.71 0.08
C VAL A 41 -3.01 6.21 0.24
N CYS A 42 -2.02 5.49 0.77
CA CYS A 42 -2.13 4.06 1.07
C CYS A 42 -2.52 3.21 -0.16
N GLN A 43 -1.79 3.37 -1.26
CA GLN A 43 -2.09 2.69 -2.52
C GLN A 43 -1.75 1.20 -2.51
N ASN A 44 -1.27 0.63 -1.40
CA ASN A 44 -0.99 -0.80 -1.26
C ASN A 44 -0.04 -1.36 -2.33
N ALA A 45 1.16 -0.78 -2.43
CA ALA A 45 2.24 -1.16 -3.37
C ALA A 45 1.95 -0.95 -4.87
N VAL A 46 0.80 -0.38 -5.24
CA VAL A 46 0.48 0.01 -6.64
C VAL A 46 0.41 1.52 -6.81
N GLY A 47 1.34 2.23 -6.15
CA GLY A 47 1.35 3.69 -6.04
C GLY A 47 1.54 4.44 -7.35
N VAL A 48 2.26 3.88 -8.32
CA VAL A 48 2.47 4.54 -9.62
C VAL A 48 1.14 4.74 -10.35
N THR A 49 0.35 3.67 -10.49
CA THR A 49 -0.95 3.74 -11.17
C THR A 49 -2.04 4.33 -10.30
N LYS A 50 -2.23 3.83 -9.07
CA LYS A 50 -3.29 4.34 -8.19
C LYS A 50 -3.01 5.76 -7.67
N GLY A 51 -1.74 6.18 -7.62
CA GLY A 51 -1.37 7.53 -7.19
C GLY A 51 -1.74 8.57 -8.23
N THR A 52 -1.40 8.37 -9.50
CA THR A 52 -1.78 9.28 -10.60
C THR A 52 -3.29 9.40 -10.70
N PHE A 53 -3.98 8.26 -10.73
CA PHE A 53 -5.43 8.21 -10.82
C PHE A 53 -6.09 8.83 -9.58
N GLY A 54 -5.72 8.39 -8.37
CA GLY A 54 -6.29 8.89 -7.13
C GLY A 54 -6.03 10.38 -6.89
N GLY A 55 -4.87 10.90 -7.30
CA GLY A 55 -4.57 12.33 -7.22
C GLY A 55 -5.48 13.18 -8.11
N THR A 56 -5.75 12.70 -9.33
CA THR A 56 -6.68 13.36 -10.27
C THR A 56 -8.09 13.40 -9.69
N LEU A 57 -8.59 12.26 -9.22
CA LEU A 57 -9.93 12.18 -8.63
C LEU A 57 -10.06 13.00 -7.34
N ALA A 58 -9.00 13.10 -6.53
CA ALA A 58 -8.99 13.95 -5.34
C ALA A 58 -9.09 15.43 -5.70
N ALA A 59 -8.44 15.87 -6.79
CA ALA A 59 -8.54 17.24 -7.29
C ALA A 59 -9.94 17.55 -7.84
N GLU A 60 -10.51 16.64 -8.63
CA GLU A 60 -11.89 16.76 -9.14
C GLU A 60 -12.91 16.84 -8.00
N MET A 61 -12.75 16.01 -6.96
CA MET A 61 -13.57 16.05 -5.75
C MET A 61 -13.44 17.39 -5.01
N ALA A 62 -12.25 17.99 -5.00
CA ALA A 62 -12.03 19.30 -4.38
C ALA A 62 -12.69 20.45 -5.16
N LEU A 63 -12.82 20.29 -6.49
CA LEU A 63 -13.51 21.24 -7.37
C LEU A 63 -15.04 21.03 -7.40
N GLY A 64 -15.54 19.92 -6.85
CA GLY A 64 -16.95 19.57 -6.91
C GLY A 64 -17.39 19.01 -8.26
N GLU A 65 -16.45 18.48 -9.05
CA GLU A 65 -16.73 17.86 -10.34
C GLU A 65 -17.42 16.50 -10.18
N ASP A 66 -18.33 16.19 -11.10
CA ASP A 66 -19.03 14.89 -11.12
C ASP A 66 -18.27 13.89 -12.01
N ASN A 67 -17.50 13.00 -11.37
CA ASN A 67 -16.80 11.91 -12.04
C ASN A 67 -17.21 10.57 -11.41
N ALA A 68 -17.80 9.68 -12.21
CA ALA A 68 -18.24 8.35 -11.79
C ALA A 68 -17.12 7.51 -11.12
N LEU A 69 -15.86 7.73 -11.52
CA LEU A 69 -14.71 7.03 -10.97
C LEU A 69 -14.39 7.43 -9.51
N ILE A 70 -14.87 8.59 -9.06
CA ILE A 70 -14.80 8.99 -7.65
C ILE A 70 -15.61 7.99 -6.80
N ALA A 71 -16.82 7.65 -7.24
CA ALA A 71 -17.68 6.69 -6.54
C ALA A 71 -17.06 5.29 -6.53
N ASP A 72 -16.48 4.86 -7.65
CA ASP A 72 -15.75 3.59 -7.73
C ASP A 72 -14.59 3.53 -6.74
N MET A 73 -13.79 4.60 -6.66
CA MET A 73 -12.65 4.67 -5.74
C MET A 73 -13.11 4.70 -4.27
N GLN A 74 -14.20 5.38 -3.95
CA GLN A 74 -14.82 5.37 -2.62
C GLN A 74 -15.39 4.00 -2.24
N SER A 75 -15.89 3.24 -3.22
CA SER A 75 -16.44 1.89 -3.01
C SER A 75 -15.40 0.88 -2.52
N LEU A 76 -14.11 1.14 -2.74
CA LEU A 76 -13.00 0.34 -2.20
C LEU A 76 -12.89 0.41 -0.67
N GLY A 77 -13.64 1.32 -0.04
CA GLY A 77 -13.72 1.48 1.40
C GLY A 77 -12.55 2.26 1.98
N ALA A 78 -12.48 2.28 3.32
CA ALA A 78 -11.45 2.97 4.08
C ALA A 78 -10.49 1.99 4.78
N PRO A 79 -9.25 2.41 5.10
CA PRO A 79 -8.31 1.59 5.85
C PRO A 79 -8.88 1.19 7.21
N THR A 80 -8.86 -0.10 7.54
CA THR A 80 -9.35 -0.55 8.86
C THR A 80 -8.39 -0.11 9.98
N PRO A 81 -8.88 0.40 11.12
CA PRO A 81 -8.05 0.73 12.26
C PRO A 81 -7.17 -0.44 12.71
N LEU A 82 -5.93 -0.10 13.07
CA LEU A 82 -5.01 -1.06 13.67
C LEU A 82 -5.45 -1.40 15.10
N PRO A 83 -5.11 -2.61 15.59
CA PRO A 83 -5.32 -2.95 17.00
C PRO A 83 -4.62 -1.94 17.92
N PRO A 84 -5.15 -1.68 19.13
CA PRO A 84 -4.48 -0.80 20.08
C PRO A 84 -3.15 -1.40 20.55
N ARG A 85 -2.23 -0.54 20.97
CA ARG A 85 -1.02 -0.97 21.67
C ARG A 85 -1.40 -1.51 23.06
N PRO A 86 -0.74 -2.58 23.55
CA PRO A 86 0.51 -3.18 23.04
C PRO A 86 0.33 -4.31 22.01
N PHE A 87 -0.90 -4.72 21.68
CA PHE A 87 -1.14 -5.87 20.80
C PHE A 87 -0.60 -5.67 19.38
N LEU A 88 -0.68 -4.45 18.86
CA LEU A 88 -0.07 -4.08 17.58
C LEU A 88 1.44 -4.36 17.58
N ASP A 89 2.16 -3.89 18.60
CA ASP A 89 3.62 -4.00 18.67
C ASP A 89 4.06 -5.46 18.77
N LEU A 90 3.35 -6.26 19.55
CA LEU A 90 3.57 -7.70 19.64
C LEU A 90 3.31 -8.39 18.29
N GLY A 91 2.18 -8.08 17.65
CA GLY A 91 1.80 -8.66 16.36
C GLY A 91 2.80 -8.35 15.25
N VAL A 92 3.24 -7.09 15.16
CA VAL A 92 4.25 -6.65 14.18
C VAL A 92 5.55 -7.42 14.40
N ARG A 93 6.09 -7.44 15.62
CA ARG A 93 7.36 -8.14 15.93
C ARG A 93 7.28 -9.62 15.60
N THR A 94 6.24 -10.31 16.04
CA THR A 94 6.03 -11.74 15.78
C THR A 94 5.92 -12.02 14.28
N ARG A 95 5.15 -11.21 13.54
CA ARG A 95 4.96 -11.37 12.10
C ARG A 95 6.27 -11.17 11.33
N PHE A 96 7.05 -10.16 11.68
CA PHE A 96 8.37 -9.92 11.07
C PHE A 96 9.32 -11.09 11.31
N GLN A 97 9.44 -11.57 12.55
CA GLN A 97 10.30 -12.72 12.87
C GLN A 97 9.85 -13.99 12.12
N TRP A 98 8.54 -14.23 12.04
CA TRP A 98 8.00 -15.35 11.27
C TRP A 98 8.33 -15.28 9.79
N GLU A 99 8.18 -14.10 9.15
CA GLU A 99 8.53 -13.93 7.74
C GLU A 99 10.03 -14.10 7.49
N LEU A 100 10.89 -13.58 8.37
CA LEU A 100 12.34 -13.82 8.28
C LEU A 100 12.67 -15.31 8.38
N TRP A 101 12.05 -16.02 9.32
CA TRP A 101 12.26 -17.47 9.47
C TRP A 101 11.73 -18.25 8.24
N ARG A 102 10.55 -17.89 7.72
CA ARG A 102 9.92 -18.56 6.57
C ARG A 102 10.73 -18.38 5.29
N ASN A 103 11.25 -17.18 5.06
CA ASN A 103 12.00 -16.81 3.86
C ASN A 103 13.52 -16.91 4.06
N ARG A 104 14.01 -17.63 5.09
CA ARG A 104 15.45 -17.79 5.37
C ARG A 104 16.28 -18.43 4.25
N HIS A 105 15.61 -19.04 3.27
CA HIS A 105 16.26 -19.63 2.08
C HIS A 105 16.35 -18.64 0.92
N GLU A 106 15.79 -17.43 1.07
CA GLU A 106 15.85 -16.34 0.09
C GLU A 106 16.92 -15.29 0.42
N ALA A 107 17.59 -15.43 1.58
CA ALA A 107 18.61 -14.51 2.09
C ALA A 107 20.03 -15.05 1.90
#